data_AF-A0A2P2ISR2-F1
#
_entry.id   AF-A0A2P2ISR2-F1
#
_cell.length_a   1.000
_cell.length_b   1.000
_cell.length_c   1.000
_cell.angle_alpha   90.00
_cell.angle_beta   90.00
_cell.angle_gamma   90.00
#
_symmetry.space_group_name_H-M   'P 1'
#
loop_
_entity.id
_entity.type
_entity.pdbx_description
1 polymer ?
#
loop_
_entity_poly.entity_id
_entity_poly.type
_entity_poly.pdbx_seq_one_letter_code
_entity_poly.pdbx_strand_id
1 'polypeptide(L)'
;MGKINQKNKIKTTEEREEDYRRMGLDLIAGLSTELYNVKKTATIDIDVLANSVSNLSDGMNKLRHLAYKDLSMDEKSRNFVQSMKTFLILAEKKLKELQEDEGRVLLHVREITEYFHGDASKEEATPLRIFVIVRDFLGMLDHVCKELRCIKVPNSPIPLAPFR
;
A
#
# COMPACT_ATOMS: atom_id res chain seq x y z
N MET A 1 9.01 -20.36 57.79
CA MET A 1 9.54 -19.17 57.07
C MET A 1 10.49 -19.66 55.97
N GLY A 2 9.99 -19.88 54.76
CA GLY A 2 10.82 -20.29 53.61
C GLY A 2 11.29 -19.06 52.86
N LYS A 3 12.61 -18.82 52.82
CA LYS A 3 13.20 -17.71 52.06
C LYS A 3 13.18 -18.04 50.57
N ILE A 4 12.36 -17.33 49.81
CA ILE A 4 12.41 -17.32 48.34
C ILE A 4 13.63 -16.48 47.94
N ASN A 5 14.70 -17.16 47.54
CA ASN A 5 15.89 -16.51 47.02
C ASN A 5 15.71 -16.30 45.51
N GLN A 6 15.23 -15.11 45.11
CA GLN A 6 15.29 -14.67 43.72
C GLN A 6 16.75 -14.47 43.34
N LYS A 7 17.40 -15.51 42.80
CA LYS A 7 18.66 -15.36 42.08
C LYS A 7 18.39 -14.58 40.79
N ASN A 8 18.67 -13.29 40.79
CA ASN A 8 18.91 -12.53 39.57
C ASN A 8 20.11 -13.16 38.86
N LYS A 9 19.81 -14.06 37.90
CA LYS A 9 20.82 -14.64 37.02
C LYS A 9 21.27 -13.53 36.06
N ILE A 10 22.49 -13.02 36.23
CA ILE A 10 23.08 -12.05 35.32
C ILE A 10 23.28 -12.75 33.98
N LYS A 11 22.59 -12.28 32.94
CA LYS A 11 22.72 -12.81 31.58
C LYS A 11 24.15 -12.64 31.07
N THR A 12 24.67 -13.63 30.36
CA THR A 12 25.97 -13.50 29.68
C THR A 12 25.88 -12.46 28.56
N THR A 13 27.03 -11.97 28.08
CA THR A 13 27.05 -11.04 26.92
C THR A 13 26.43 -11.70 25.68
N GLU A 14 26.72 -12.99 25.44
CA GLU A 14 26.14 -13.77 24.34
C GLU A 14 24.61 -13.91 24.44
N GLU A 15 24.07 -14.19 25.64
CA GLU A 15 22.62 -14.28 25.87
C GLU A 15 21.93 -12.93 25.59
N ARG A 16 22.58 -11.80 25.94
CA ARG A 16 22.05 -10.46 25.63
C ARG A 16 22.09 -10.16 24.13
N GLU A 17 23.16 -10.53 23.44
CA GLU A 17 23.28 -10.37 21.98
C GLU A 17 22.24 -11.22 21.23
N GLU A 18 21.95 -12.44 21.68
CA GLU A 18 20.87 -13.26 21.15
C GLU A 18 19.49 -12.62 21.35
N ASP A 19 19.22 -12.05 22.51
CA ASP A 19 17.96 -11.35 22.77
C ASP A 19 17.81 -10.11 21.89
N TYR A 20 18.87 -9.31 21.70
CA TYR A 20 18.85 -8.17 20.79
C TYR A 20 18.62 -8.59 19.34
N ARG A 21 19.26 -9.68 18.88
CA ARG A 21 19.03 -10.25 17.55
C ARG A 21 17.58 -10.68 17.37
N ARG A 22 17.00 -11.36 18.36
CA ARG A 22 15.60 -11.80 18.31
C ARG A 22 14.63 -10.61 18.26
N MET A 23 14.82 -9.63 19.14
CA MET A 23 13.99 -8.41 19.15
C MET A 23 14.07 -7.63 17.84
N GLY A 24 15.28 -7.46 17.30
CA GLY A 24 15.48 -6.79 16.00
C GLY A 24 14.78 -7.56 14.87
N LEU A 25 14.86 -8.89 14.88
CA LEU A 25 14.23 -9.73 13.87
C LEU A 25 12.69 -9.69 13.95
N ASP A 26 12.13 -9.62 15.16
CA ASP A 26 10.69 -9.47 15.37
C ASP A 26 10.20 -8.09 14.91
N LEU A 27 10.97 -7.03 15.18
CA LEU A 27 10.66 -5.67 14.70
C LEU A 27 10.67 -5.60 13.17
N ILE A 28 11.71 -6.12 12.54
CA ILE A 28 11.87 -6.11 11.08
C ILE A 28 10.78 -6.95 10.41
N ALA A 29 10.44 -8.11 10.97
CA ALA A 29 9.33 -8.94 10.47
C ALA A 29 7.96 -8.24 10.61
N GLY A 30 7.82 -7.28 11.52
CA GLY A 30 6.62 -6.45 11.69
C GLY A 30 6.36 -5.50 10.52
N LEU A 31 7.40 -5.07 9.79
CA LEU A 31 7.29 -4.08 8.71
C LEU A 31 6.35 -4.52 7.59
N SER A 32 6.30 -5.81 7.27
CA SER A 32 5.38 -6.35 6.26
C SER A 32 3.91 -6.17 6.64
N THR A 33 3.61 -6.09 7.94
CA THR A 33 2.27 -5.80 8.45
C THR A 33 1.99 -4.30 8.46
N GLU A 34 2.95 -3.49 8.93
CA GLU A 34 2.82 -2.02 8.97
C GLU A 34 2.61 -1.42 7.58
N LEU A 35 3.31 -1.96 6.58
CA LEU A 35 3.26 -1.52 5.18
C LEU A 35 2.29 -2.35 4.33
N TYR A 36 1.25 -2.93 4.93
CA TYR A 36 0.27 -3.74 4.19
C TYR A 36 -0.44 -2.95 3.08
N ASN A 37 -0.76 -1.67 3.31
CA ASN A 37 -1.39 -0.83 2.30
C ASN A 37 -0.46 -0.57 1.10
N VAL A 38 0.86 -0.55 1.29
CA VAL A 38 1.82 -0.46 0.17
C VAL A 38 1.68 -1.67 -0.74
N LYS A 39 1.57 -2.88 -0.16
CA LYS A 39 1.36 -4.11 -0.93
C LYS A 39 0.05 -4.09 -1.71
N LYS A 40 -1.02 -3.52 -1.14
CA LYS A 40 -2.29 -3.30 -1.85
C LYS A 40 -2.15 -2.30 -2.98
N THR A 41 -1.55 -1.14 -2.73
CA THR A 41 -1.36 -0.08 -3.73
C THR A 41 -0.53 -0.58 -4.91
N ALA A 42 0.48 -1.42 -4.68
CA ALA A 42 1.29 -2.05 -5.72
C ALA A 42 0.53 -2.99 -6.67
N THR A 43 -0.76 -3.28 -6.40
CA THR A 43 -1.64 -4.08 -7.28
C THR A 43 -2.66 -3.23 -8.03
N ILE A 44 -2.71 -1.92 -7.74
CA ILE A 44 -3.62 -0.99 -8.40
C ILE A 44 -3.07 -0.66 -9.78
N ASP A 45 -3.94 -0.71 -10.79
CA ASP A 45 -3.69 -0.15 -12.10
C ASP A 45 -4.19 1.30 -12.13
N ILE A 46 -3.25 2.24 -12.13
CA ILE A 46 -3.56 3.67 -12.05
C ILE A 46 -4.21 4.19 -13.32
N ASP A 47 -3.88 3.62 -14.48
CA ASP A 47 -4.44 4.03 -15.76
C ASP A 47 -5.90 3.60 -15.87
N VAL A 48 -6.23 2.39 -15.37
CA VAL A 48 -7.62 1.93 -15.27
C VAL A 48 -8.43 2.84 -14.34
N LEU A 49 -7.86 3.27 -13.21
CA LEU A 49 -8.53 4.19 -12.29
C LEU A 49 -8.79 5.55 -12.95
N ALA A 50 -7.77 6.16 -13.56
CA ALA A 50 -7.89 7.44 -14.24
C ALA A 50 -8.88 7.40 -15.41
N ASN A 51 -8.83 6.33 -16.22
CA ASN A 51 -9.79 6.10 -17.29
C ASN A 51 -11.22 5.94 -16.77
N SER A 52 -11.42 5.34 -15.60
CA SER A 52 -12.76 5.19 -15.00
C SER A 52 -13.37 6.54 -14.63
N VAL A 53 -12.57 7.47 -14.08
CA VAL A 53 -13.02 8.83 -13.75
C VAL A 53 -13.33 9.62 -15.02
N SER A 54 -12.45 9.54 -16.03
CA SER A 54 -12.66 10.18 -17.34
C SER A 54 -13.93 9.66 -18.02
N ASN A 55 -14.13 8.34 -18.06
CA ASN A 55 -15.33 7.70 -18.63
C ASN A 55 -16.62 8.14 -17.93
N LEU A 56 -16.59 8.30 -16.60
CA LEU A 56 -17.73 8.80 -15.84
C LEU A 56 -18.05 10.27 -16.20
N SER A 57 -17.02 11.09 -16.37
CA SER A 57 -17.16 12.48 -16.85
C SER A 57 -17.80 12.56 -18.22
N ASP A 58 -17.31 11.75 -19.17
CA ASP A 58 -17.84 11.70 -20.52
C ASP A 58 -19.28 11.19 -20.58
N GLY A 59 -19.59 10.13 -19.82
CA GLY A 59 -20.94 9.59 -19.70
C GLY A 59 -21.92 10.64 -19.15
N MET A 60 -21.49 11.40 -18.14
CA MET A 60 -22.29 12.48 -17.56
C MET A 60 -22.51 13.63 -18.54
N ASN A 61 -21.50 14.01 -19.31
CA ASN A 61 -21.63 15.01 -20.37
C ASN A 61 -22.63 14.59 -21.45
N LYS A 62 -22.60 13.32 -21.86
CA LYS A 62 -23.57 12.76 -22.82
C LYS A 62 -24.99 12.77 -22.25
N LEU A 63 -25.16 12.37 -20.99
CA LEU A 63 -26.47 12.37 -20.33
C LEU A 63 -27.03 13.79 -20.16
N ARG A 64 -26.16 14.77 -19.86
CA ARG A 64 -26.52 16.18 -19.83
C ARG A 64 -26.97 16.67 -21.20
N HIS A 65 -26.27 16.30 -22.28
CA HIS A 65 -26.72 16.62 -23.64
C HIS A 65 -28.12 16.07 -23.91
N LEU A 66 -28.34 14.78 -23.62
CA LEU A 66 -29.64 14.12 -23.81
C LEU A 66 -30.77 14.81 -23.04
N ALA A 67 -30.57 15.06 -21.75
CA ALA A 67 -31.62 15.61 -20.88
C ALA A 67 -31.93 17.09 -21.14
N TYR A 68 -30.92 17.90 -21.48
CA TYR A 68 -31.09 19.35 -21.64
C TYR A 68 -31.26 19.83 -23.08
N LYS A 69 -30.87 19.04 -24.07
CA LYS A 69 -31.06 19.39 -25.49
C LYS A 69 -32.07 18.47 -26.14
N ASP A 70 -31.74 17.19 -26.24
CA ASP A 70 -32.45 16.25 -27.12
C ASP A 70 -33.89 15.97 -26.64
N LEU A 71 -34.11 15.90 -25.33
CA LEU A 71 -35.42 15.60 -24.73
C LEU A 71 -36.11 16.83 -24.10
N SER A 72 -35.53 18.02 -24.22
CA SER A 72 -35.99 19.19 -23.47
C SER A 72 -37.43 19.64 -23.79
N MET A 73 -37.91 19.37 -24.99
CA MET A 73 -39.24 19.76 -25.49
C MET A 73 -40.17 18.57 -25.70
N ASP A 74 -39.75 17.36 -25.35
CA ASP A 74 -40.59 16.16 -25.49
C ASP A 74 -41.48 15.99 -24.24
N GLU A 75 -42.76 16.32 -24.40
CA GLU A 75 -43.78 16.20 -23.36
C GLU A 75 -43.87 14.79 -22.76
N LYS A 76 -43.60 13.74 -23.55
CA LYS A 76 -43.67 12.35 -23.10
C LYS A 76 -42.53 11.97 -22.15
N SER A 77 -41.36 12.61 -22.28
CA SER A 77 -40.19 12.36 -21.44
C SER A 77 -40.01 13.34 -20.28
N ARG A 78 -40.99 14.22 -20.03
CA ARG A 78 -40.94 15.23 -18.95
C ARG A 78 -40.50 14.67 -17.60
N ASN A 79 -41.09 13.54 -17.17
CA ASN A 79 -40.75 12.90 -15.89
C ASN A 79 -39.30 12.38 -15.87
N PHE A 80 -38.85 11.76 -16.97
CA PHE A 80 -37.48 11.30 -17.11
C PHE A 80 -36.49 12.46 -17.04
N VAL A 81 -36.74 13.55 -17.78
CA VAL A 81 -35.90 14.76 -17.77
C VAL A 81 -35.80 15.35 -16.36
N GLN A 82 -36.92 15.43 -15.62
CA GLN A 82 -36.90 15.95 -14.24
C GLN A 82 -36.08 15.08 -13.28
N SER A 83 -36.22 13.75 -13.37
CA SER A 83 -35.39 12.83 -12.59
C SER A 83 -33.91 12.92 -12.97
N MET A 84 -33.59 13.00 -14.26
CA MET A 84 -32.21 13.10 -14.75
C MET A 84 -31.55 14.42 -14.36
N LYS A 85 -32.28 15.55 -14.34
CA LYS A 85 -31.74 16.82 -13.84
C LYS A 85 -31.30 16.72 -12.38
N THR A 86 -32.14 16.12 -11.53
CA THR A 86 -31.81 15.90 -10.11
C THR A 86 -30.60 14.98 -9.96
N PHE A 87 -30.56 13.89 -10.73
CA PHE A 87 -29.43 12.96 -10.75
C PHE A 87 -28.13 13.66 -11.17
N LEU A 88 -28.15 14.43 -12.26
CA LEU A 88 -26.99 15.13 -12.81
C LEU A 88 -26.40 16.12 -11.81
N ILE A 89 -27.24 16.89 -11.09
CA ILE A 89 -26.75 17.83 -10.06
C ILE A 89 -25.96 17.09 -8.98
N LEU A 90 -26.47 15.95 -8.49
CA LEU A 90 -25.79 15.16 -7.46
C LEU A 90 -24.53 14.50 -8.01
N ALA A 91 -24.62 13.92 -9.21
CA ALA A 91 -23.53 13.20 -9.84
C ALA A 91 -22.38 14.15 -10.21
N GLU A 92 -22.65 15.35 -10.73
CA GLU A 92 -21.64 16.36 -11.03
C GLU A 92 -20.87 16.78 -9.77
N LYS A 93 -21.58 16.99 -8.65
CA LYS A 93 -20.94 17.26 -7.36
C LYS A 93 -20.02 16.10 -6.95
N LYS A 94 -20.49 14.86 -7.04
CA LYS A 94 -19.71 13.68 -6.66
C LYS A 94 -18.52 13.42 -7.57
N LEU A 95 -18.66 13.63 -8.87
CA LEU A 95 -17.55 13.50 -9.80
C LEU A 95 -16.49 14.57 -9.54
N LYS A 96 -16.90 15.81 -9.25
CA LYS A 96 -15.95 16.87 -8.91
C LYS A 96 -15.16 16.55 -7.64
N GLU A 97 -15.84 16.09 -6.58
CA GLU A 97 -15.18 15.59 -5.36
C GLU A 97 -14.16 14.48 -5.70
N LEU A 98 -14.56 13.52 -6.56
CA LEU A 98 -13.69 12.41 -6.97
C LEU A 98 -12.46 12.86 -7.77
N GLN A 99 -12.61 13.82 -8.68
CA GLN A 99 -11.50 14.37 -9.47
C GLN A 99 -10.52 15.17 -8.61
N GLU A 100 -11.02 15.91 -7.62
CA GLU A 100 -10.18 16.61 -6.65
C GLU A 100 -9.42 15.61 -5.77
N ASP A 101 -10.05 14.52 -5.34
CA ASP A 101 -9.42 13.46 -4.57
C ASP A 101 -8.34 12.73 -5.37
N GLU A 102 -8.62 12.40 -6.62
CA GLU A 102 -7.66 11.81 -7.56
C GLU A 102 -6.41 12.70 -7.70
N GLY A 103 -6.61 14.00 -7.94
CA GLY A 103 -5.51 14.96 -8.06
C GLY A 103 -4.64 15.04 -6.80
N ARG A 104 -5.26 15.05 -5.61
CA ARG A 104 -4.51 15.06 -4.33
C ARG A 104 -3.72 13.78 -4.10
N VAL A 105 -4.31 12.62 -4.41
CA VAL A 105 -3.63 11.33 -4.27
C VAL A 105 -2.45 11.24 -5.23
N LEU A 106 -2.62 11.64 -6.49
CA LEU A 106 -1.54 11.64 -7.48
C LEU A 106 -0.39 12.59 -7.11
N LEU A 107 -0.71 13.73 -6.48
CA LEU A 107 0.31 14.63 -5.96
C LEU A 107 1.15 13.95 -4.86
N HIS A 108 0.52 13.29 -3.89
CA HIS A 108 1.26 12.56 -2.85
C HIS A 108 2.10 11.42 -3.42
N VAL A 109 1.60 10.71 -4.42
CA VAL A 109 2.37 9.66 -5.12
C VAL A 109 3.62 10.24 -5.77
N ARG A 110 3.50 11.43 -6.39
CA ARG A 110 4.64 12.16 -6.95
C ARG A 110 5.64 12.56 -5.85
N GLU A 111 5.19 13.18 -4.77
CA GLU A 111 6.05 13.60 -3.64
C GLU A 111 6.84 12.42 -3.06
N ILE A 112 6.19 11.27 -2.87
CA ILE A 112 6.83 10.03 -2.40
C ILE A 112 7.85 9.55 -3.42
N THR A 113 7.48 9.53 -4.70
CA THR A 113 8.38 9.08 -5.78
C THR A 113 9.62 9.99 -5.85
N GLU A 114 9.45 11.30 -5.75
CA GLU A 114 10.53 12.28 -5.75
C GLU A 114 11.45 12.12 -4.53
N TYR A 115 10.89 11.83 -3.36
CA TYR A 115 11.67 11.57 -2.15
C TYR A 115 12.61 10.36 -2.29
N PHE A 116 12.16 9.27 -2.92
CA PHE A 116 12.94 8.04 -3.05
C PHE A 116 13.80 7.97 -4.33
N HIS A 117 13.37 8.61 -5.42
CA HIS A 117 14.00 8.50 -6.75
C HIS A 117 14.59 9.81 -7.29
N GLY A 118 14.42 10.94 -6.60
CA GLY A 118 14.83 12.25 -7.11
C GLY A 118 13.89 12.79 -8.18
N ASP A 119 14.33 13.77 -8.97
CA ASP A 119 13.50 14.39 -10.01
C ASP A 119 13.08 13.37 -11.09
N ALA A 120 11.89 12.80 -10.90
CA ALA A 120 11.27 11.76 -11.72
C ALA A 120 10.68 12.32 -13.03
N SER A 121 10.95 13.58 -13.38
CA SER A 121 10.43 14.23 -14.60
C SER A 121 11.03 13.72 -15.91
N LYS A 122 12.11 12.91 -15.86
CA LYS A 122 12.89 12.50 -17.05
C LYS A 122 12.69 11.07 -17.52
N GLU A 123 12.16 10.20 -16.67
CA GLU A 123 11.77 8.85 -17.07
C GLU A 123 10.25 8.79 -17.01
N GLU A 124 9.62 8.16 -18.00
CA GLU A 124 8.18 7.86 -18.03
C GLU A 124 7.82 6.99 -16.80
N ALA A 125 7.70 7.64 -15.65
CA ALA A 125 7.66 7.01 -14.36
C ALA A 125 6.22 6.56 -14.11
N THR A 126 5.99 5.27 -14.32
CA THR A 126 4.84 4.54 -13.82
C THR A 126 4.56 4.98 -12.36
N PRO A 127 3.49 5.77 -12.09
CA PRO A 127 3.33 6.48 -10.82
C PRO A 127 3.40 5.58 -9.58
N LEU A 128 2.99 4.31 -9.73
CA LEU A 128 2.93 3.35 -8.63
C LEU A 128 4.18 2.46 -8.51
N ARG A 129 5.23 2.69 -9.31
CA ARG A 129 6.44 1.84 -9.35
C ARG A 129 7.14 1.74 -7.99
N ILE A 130 7.18 2.83 -7.23
CA ILE A 130 7.75 2.83 -5.87
C ILE A 130 7.06 1.81 -4.96
N PHE A 131 5.72 1.69 -5.03
CA PHE A 131 4.98 0.74 -4.22
C PHE A 131 5.30 -0.71 -4.60
N VAL A 132 5.52 -0.98 -5.90
CA VAL A 132 5.95 -2.30 -6.40
C VAL A 132 7.33 -2.66 -5.85
N ILE A 133 8.28 -1.73 -5.91
CA ILE A 133 9.63 -1.92 -5.38
C ILE A 133 9.58 -2.24 -3.88
N VAL A 134 8.83 -1.45 -3.10
CA VAL A 134 8.72 -1.68 -1.64
C VAL A 134 8.00 -2.99 -1.32
N ARG A 135 6.95 -3.36 -2.06
CA ARG A 135 6.27 -4.66 -1.91
C ARG A 135 7.25 -5.82 -2.11
N ASP A 136 8.04 -5.77 -3.17
CA ASP A 136 8.97 -6.85 -3.51
C ASP A 136 10.13 -6.93 -2.50
N PHE A 137 10.63 -5.77 -2.05
CA PHE A 137 11.59 -5.69 -0.95
C PHE A 137 11.05 -6.32 0.34
N LEU A 138 9.81 -6.01 0.73
CA LEU A 138 9.18 -6.60 1.91
C LEU A 138 9.03 -8.13 1.77
N GLY A 139 8.74 -8.62 0.55
CA GLY A 139 8.71 -10.06 0.27
C GLY A 139 10.06 -10.74 0.47
N MET A 140 11.15 -10.12 0.01
CA MET A 140 12.51 -10.60 0.26
C MET A 140 12.86 -10.54 1.75
N LEU A 141 12.52 -9.45 2.42
CA LEU A 141 12.76 -9.26 3.85
C LEU A 141 12.06 -10.34 4.69
N ASP A 142 10.78 -10.62 4.38
CA ASP A 142 10.01 -11.69 5.04
C ASP A 142 10.67 -13.07 4.87
N HIS A 143 11.26 -13.32 3.70
CA HIS A 143 11.97 -14.57 3.44
C HIS A 143 13.24 -14.68 4.30
N VAL A 144 14.09 -13.65 4.28
CA VAL A 144 15.32 -13.61 5.09
C VAL A 144 15.00 -13.70 6.59
N CYS A 145 13.95 -13.02 7.06
CA CYS A 145 13.52 -13.10 8.45
C CYS A 145 13.14 -14.52 8.88
N LYS A 146 12.55 -15.32 7.97
CA LYS A 146 12.23 -16.74 8.24
C LYS A 146 13.48 -17.60 8.28
N GLU A 147 14.41 -17.42 7.35
CA GLU A 147 15.67 -18.16 7.32
C GLU A 147 16.48 -17.94 8.60
N LEU A 148 16.61 -16.68 9.04
CA LEU A 148 17.34 -16.32 10.25
C LEU A 148 16.71 -16.91 11.53
N ARG A 149 15.39 -17.14 11.57
CA ARG A 149 14.74 -17.85 12.69
C ARG A 149 15.05 -19.35 12.70
N CYS A 150 15.30 -19.94 11.53
CA CYS A 150 15.61 -21.36 11.38
C CYS A 150 17.09 -21.67 11.64
N ILE A 151 17.97 -20.69 11.51
CA ILE A 151 19.39 -20.81 11.89
C ILE A 151 19.47 -20.87 13.43
N LYS A 152 19.37 -22.07 13.98
CA LYS A 152 19.90 -22.35 15.32
C LYS A 152 21.41 -22.27 15.23
N VAL A 153 22.03 -21.35 15.97
CA VAL A 153 23.48 -21.44 16.25
C VAL A 153 23.74 -22.86 16.77
N PRO A 154 24.60 -23.67 16.14
CA PRO A 154 24.90 -25.00 16.63
C PRO A 154 25.68 -24.86 17.93
N ASN A 155 24.99 -24.90 19.07
CA ASN A 155 25.59 -25.19 20.37
C ASN A 155 25.83 -26.71 20.47
N SER A 156 26.72 -27.22 19.63
CA SER A 156 27.33 -28.54 19.84
C SER A 156 28.79 -28.46 19.41
N PRO A 157 29.75 -28.80 20.28
CA PRO A 157 31.14 -28.88 19.87
C PRO A 157 31.22 -29.91 18.75
N ILE A 158 31.75 -29.49 17.61
CA ILE A 158 32.05 -30.38 16.48
C ILE A 158 32.92 -31.51 17.06
N PRO A 159 32.48 -32.79 17.01
CA PRO A 159 33.33 -33.88 17.47
C PRO A 159 34.49 -33.97 16.48
N LEU A 160 35.66 -33.50 16.89
CA LEU A 160 36.89 -33.72 16.14
C LEU A 160 37.13 -35.22 16.10
N ALA A 161 36.97 -35.82 14.91
CA ALA A 161 37.35 -37.21 14.70
C ALA A 161 38.87 -37.34 14.85
N PRO A 162 39.37 -38.38 15.54
CA PRO A 162 40.81 -38.59 15.68
C PRO A 162 41.38 -38.99 14.33
N PHE A 163 42.39 -38.26 13.87
CA PHE A 163 43.19 -38.64 12.71
C PHE A 163 43.83 -40.01 13.00
N ARG A 164 43.53 -41.00 12.15
CA ARG A 164 44.25 -42.28 12.07
C ARG A 164 45.28 -42.22 10.97
#